data_AF-A0A1W9U0J3-F1
#
_entry.id   AF-A0A1W9U0J3-F1
#
_cell.length_a   1.000
_cell.length_b   1.000
_cell.length_c   1.000
_cell.angle_alpha   90.00
_cell.angle_beta   90.00
_cell.angle_gamma   90.00
#
_symmetry.space_group_name_H-M   'P 1'
#
loop_
_entity.id
_entity.type
_entity.pdbx_description
1 polymer ?
#
loop_
_entity_poly.entity_id
_entity_poly.type
_entity_poly.pdbx_seq_one_letter_code
_entity_poly.pdbx_strand_id
1 'polypeptide(L)'
;MRLEKLNSLPLLWGIPSKEGLKKIKKTNSVFIPEMRPYILGLKVAAGLNKEGVKPIYVTDNMLGLLFYKQKIKEVLFFYKQRENGHFLGICGSLYVCLLFLGRAVASERFTLWDLWKYLPKNKG
;
A
#
# COMPACT_ATOMS: atom_id res chain seq x y z
N MET A 1 2.85 -15.00 -15.08
CA MET A 1 3.02 -15.66 -13.75
C MET A 1 1.69 -16.27 -13.35
N ARG A 2 1.63 -17.55 -12.93
CA ARG A 2 0.35 -18.19 -12.55
C ARG A 2 -0.03 -17.83 -11.11
N LEU A 3 -1.29 -17.46 -10.87
CA LEU A 3 -1.77 -16.99 -9.57
C LEU A 3 -1.62 -18.04 -8.45
N GLU A 4 -1.72 -19.32 -8.80
CA GLU A 4 -1.59 -20.44 -7.86
C GLU A 4 -0.19 -20.50 -7.24
N LYS A 5 0.84 -20.18 -8.04
CA LYS A 5 2.25 -20.20 -7.65
C LYS A 5 2.70 -18.95 -6.88
N LEU A 6 1.80 -17.99 -6.65
CA LEU A 6 2.11 -16.82 -5.82
C LEU A 6 2.12 -17.21 -4.35
N ASN A 7 3.22 -16.88 -3.66
CA ASN A 7 3.25 -16.89 -2.20
C ASN A 7 2.30 -15.82 -1.65
N SER A 8 1.80 -16.05 -0.43
CA SER A 8 1.08 -15.01 0.29
C SER A 8 2.06 -13.92 0.72
N LEU A 9 1.76 -12.66 0.38
CA LEU A 9 2.64 -11.51 0.59
C LEU A 9 1.88 -10.35 1.22
N PRO A 10 2.56 -9.40 1.86
CA PRO A 10 1.93 -8.15 2.27
C PRO A 10 1.41 -7.36 1.07
N LEU A 11 0.29 -6.66 1.24
CA LEU A 11 -0.20 -5.65 0.32
C LEU A 11 0.19 -4.27 0.86
N LEU A 12 0.77 -3.40 0.04
CA LEU A 12 0.97 -2.00 0.42
C LEU A 12 -0.06 -1.13 -0.30
N TRP A 13 -0.77 -0.33 0.50
CA TRP A 13 -1.78 0.61 0.00
C TRP A 13 -1.46 2.03 0.47
N GLY A 14 -1.44 2.99 -0.46
CA GLY A 14 -1.08 4.39 -0.19
C GLY A 14 0.37 4.72 -0.51
N ILE A 15 0.78 5.94 -0.16
CA ILE A 15 2.11 6.47 -0.46
C ILE A 15 2.95 6.44 0.83
N PRO A 16 3.94 5.55 0.94
CA PRO A 16 4.83 5.51 2.09
C PRO A 16 5.83 6.67 2.04
N SER A 17 6.28 7.06 3.21
CA SER A 17 7.44 7.93 3.37
C SER A 17 8.76 7.21 3.12
N LYS A 18 9.88 7.95 3.12
CA LYS A 18 11.21 7.33 3.06
C LYS A 18 11.44 6.40 4.26
N GLU A 19 11.02 6.83 5.43
CA GLU A 19 11.07 6.11 6.68
C GLU A 19 10.13 4.89 6.66
N GLY A 20 8.96 5.03 6.03
CA GLY A 20 8.03 3.93 5.77
C GLY A 20 8.62 2.88 4.83
N LEU A 21 9.23 3.31 3.71
CA LEU A 21 9.91 2.43 2.75
C LEU A 21 11.02 1.61 3.42
N LYS A 22 11.84 2.23 4.29
CA LYS A 22 12.87 1.52 5.05
C LYS A 22 12.32 0.44 5.98
N LYS A 23 11.12 0.62 6.54
CA LYS A 23 10.47 -0.39 7.39
C LYS A 23 9.96 -1.58 6.59
N ILE A 24 9.51 -1.35 5.36
CA ILE A 24 9.05 -2.38 4.44
C ILE A 24 10.21 -3.28 3.98
N LYS A 25 11.46 -2.81 4.06
CA LYS A 25 12.67 -3.59 3.72
C LYS A 25 12.71 -5.00 4.32
N LYS A 26 12.07 -5.21 5.48
CA LYS A 26 12.02 -6.52 6.16
C LYS A 26 11.23 -7.60 5.41
N THR A 27 10.40 -7.26 4.41
CA THR A 27 9.41 -8.20 3.86
C THR A 27 9.82 -8.88 2.55
N ASN A 28 11.01 -8.62 1.99
CA ASN A 28 11.56 -9.14 0.71
C ASN A 28 10.72 -8.86 -0.57
N SER A 29 9.40 -9.00 -0.53
CA SER A 29 8.47 -8.75 -1.62
C SER A 29 7.13 -8.24 -1.11
N VAL A 30 6.44 -7.44 -1.91
CA VAL A 30 5.17 -6.81 -1.52
C VAL A 30 4.29 -6.62 -2.76
N PHE A 31 2.99 -6.82 -2.63
CA PHE A 31 2.03 -6.44 -3.66
C PHE A 31 1.85 -4.92 -3.70
N ILE A 32 1.91 -4.36 -4.90
CA ILE A 32 1.70 -2.94 -5.14
C ILE A 32 0.63 -2.77 -6.22
N PRO A 33 -0.57 -2.31 -5.87
CA PRO A 33 -1.60 -2.03 -6.83
C PRO A 33 -1.29 -0.73 -7.59
N GLU A 34 -1.92 -0.55 -8.75
CA GLU A 34 -1.78 0.63 -9.59
C GLU A 34 -2.14 1.93 -8.89
N MET A 35 -3.17 1.93 -8.02
CA MET A 35 -3.68 3.12 -7.32
C MET A 35 -4.14 4.20 -8.30
N ARG A 36 -5.19 3.89 -9.07
CA ARG A 36 -5.83 4.83 -9.99
C ARG A 36 -6.46 6.04 -9.26
N PRO A 37 -6.66 7.17 -9.96
CA PRO A 37 -6.41 7.40 -11.39
C PRO A 37 -4.96 7.77 -11.73
N TYR A 38 -4.13 8.12 -10.75
CA TYR A 38 -2.79 8.70 -10.98
C TYR A 38 -1.65 7.69 -11.08
N ILE A 39 -1.98 6.39 -11.04
CA ILE A 39 -1.03 5.28 -11.15
C ILE A 39 0.12 5.42 -10.12
N LEU A 40 -0.26 5.73 -8.88
CA LEU A 40 0.69 6.04 -7.81
C LEU A 40 1.57 4.84 -7.45
N GLY A 41 1.07 3.62 -7.67
CA GLY A 41 1.78 2.38 -7.39
C GLY A 41 3.13 2.28 -8.11
N LEU A 42 3.26 2.79 -9.34
CA LEU A 42 4.54 2.76 -10.06
C LEU A 42 5.62 3.60 -9.38
N LYS A 43 5.25 4.78 -8.86
CA LYS A 43 6.18 5.65 -8.12
C LYS A 43 6.63 4.98 -6.83
N VAL A 44 5.71 4.31 -6.13
CA VAL A 44 6.03 3.56 -4.91
C VAL A 44 6.92 2.35 -5.23
N ALA A 45 6.62 1.60 -6.30
CA ALA A 45 7.43 0.48 -6.75
C ALA A 45 8.88 0.89 -7.06
N ALA A 46 9.08 2.05 -7.69
CA ALA A 46 10.42 2.59 -7.92
C ALA A 46 11.17 2.90 -6.60
N GLY A 47 10.47 3.41 -5.58
CA GLY A 47 11.03 3.62 -4.24
C GLY A 47 11.40 2.31 -3.55
N LEU A 48 10.54 1.29 -3.64
CA LEU A 48 10.77 -0.03 -3.06
C LEU A 48 11.98 -0.74 -3.68
N ASN A 49 12.12 -0.67 -5.01
CA ASN A 49 13.26 -1.23 -5.72
C ASN A 49 14.60 -0.64 -5.23
N LYS A 50 14.64 0.67 -4.94
CA LYS A 50 15.84 1.34 -4.39
C LYS A 50 16.20 0.86 -2.99
N GLU A 51 15.20 0.44 -2.20
CA GLU A 51 15.40 -0.11 -0.86
C GLU A 51 15.64 -1.63 -0.85
N GLY A 52 15.72 -2.27 -2.04
CA GLY A 52 15.94 -3.71 -2.19
C GLY A 52 14.69 -4.57 -1.95
N VAL A 53 13.49 -3.98 -1.94
CA VAL A 53 12.23 -4.71 -1.85
C VAL A 53 11.70 -4.96 -3.24
N LYS A 54 11.32 -6.21 -3.56
CA LYS A 54 10.74 -6.55 -4.86
C LYS A 54 9.24 -6.23 -4.90
N PRO A 55 8.78 -5.20 -5.66
CA PRO A 55 7.36 -4.95 -5.84
C PRO A 55 6.77 -5.96 -6.83
N ILE A 56 5.62 -6.53 -6.49
CA ILE A 56 4.78 -7.29 -7.41
C ILE A 56 3.62 -6.38 -7.78
N TYR A 57 3.71 -5.81 -8.97
CA TYR A 57 2.71 -4.86 -9.47
C TYR A 57 1.42 -5.57 -9.86
N VAL A 58 0.28 -5.03 -9.45
CA VAL A 58 -1.07 -5.55 -9.74
C VAL A 58 -2.03 -4.41 -10.08
N THR A 59 -3.16 -4.71 -10.68
CA THR A 59 -4.23 -3.71 -10.90
C THR A 59 -5.17 -3.65 -9.70
N ASP A 60 -5.90 -2.54 -9.53
CA ASP A 60 -6.76 -2.35 -8.35
C ASP A 60 -7.88 -3.41 -8.30
N ASN A 61 -8.40 -3.82 -9.45
CA ASN A 61 -9.44 -4.84 -9.57
C ASN A 61 -8.97 -6.27 -9.23
N MET A 62 -7.67 -6.56 -9.27
CA MET A 62 -7.13 -7.86 -8.89
C MET A 62 -7.17 -8.09 -7.38
N LEU A 63 -7.28 -7.02 -6.58
CA LEU A 63 -7.26 -7.11 -5.12
C LEU A 63 -8.36 -8.03 -4.60
N GLY A 64 -9.59 -7.93 -5.12
CA GLY A 64 -10.69 -8.80 -4.73
C GLY A 64 -10.35 -10.29 -4.89
N LEU A 65 -9.76 -10.66 -6.03
CA LEU A 65 -9.33 -12.04 -6.29
C LEU A 65 -8.17 -12.47 -5.39
N LEU A 66 -7.18 -11.60 -5.17
CA LEU A 66 -6.02 -11.88 -4.32
C LEU A 66 -6.42 -12.07 -2.85
N PHE A 67 -7.33 -11.24 -2.34
CA PHE A 67 -7.93 -11.44 -1.01
C PHE A 67 -8.72 -12.74 -0.97
N TYR A 68 -9.59 -13.00 -1.96
CA TYR A 68 -10.41 -14.22 -2.05
C TYR A 68 -9.56 -15.50 -2.02
N LYS A 69 -8.43 -15.50 -2.74
CA LYS A 69 -7.47 -16.62 -2.82
C LYS A 69 -6.42 -16.61 -1.69
N GLN A 70 -6.58 -15.77 -0.66
CA GLN A 70 -5.69 -15.67 0.51
C GLN A 70 -4.22 -15.41 0.14
N LYS A 71 -3.98 -14.68 -0.95
CA LYS A 71 -2.64 -14.30 -1.40
C LYS A 71 -2.13 -13.05 -0.68
N ILE A 72 -2.99 -12.34 0.06
CA ILE A 72 -2.60 -11.16 0.85
C ILE A 72 -2.55 -11.56 2.33
N LYS A 73 -1.37 -11.46 2.95
CA LYS A 73 -1.14 -11.83 4.36
C LYS A 73 -1.55 -10.72 5.33
N GLU A 74 -1.19 -9.49 4.98
CA GLU A 74 -1.45 -8.29 5.78
C GLU A 74 -1.52 -7.06 4.86
N VAL A 75 -2.08 -5.97 5.35
CA VAL A 75 -2.18 -4.70 4.62
C VAL A 75 -1.34 -3.63 5.31
N LEU A 76 -0.27 -3.20 4.64
CA LEU A 76 0.53 -2.05 5.02
C LEU A 76 -0.17 -0.78 4.50
N PHE A 77 -1.04 -0.23 5.34
CA PHE A 77 -1.92 0.89 4.98
C PHE A 77 -1.32 2.25 5.34
N PHE A 78 -1.05 3.06 4.33
CA PHE A 78 -0.52 4.42 4.45
C PHE A 78 -1.63 5.43 4.17
N TYR A 79 -1.86 6.33 5.13
CA TYR A 79 -2.90 7.35 5.08
C TYR A 79 -2.29 8.75 5.17
N LYS A 80 -3.04 9.74 4.67
CA LYS A 80 -2.64 11.15 4.68
C LYS A 80 -2.76 11.75 6.07
N GLN A 81 -3.90 11.55 6.72
CA GLN A 81 -4.21 12.15 8.01
C GLN A 81 -5.17 11.27 8.81
N ARG A 82 -5.12 11.40 10.14
CA ARG A 82 -6.13 10.84 11.04
C ARG A 82 -6.90 11.99 11.69
N GLU A 83 -8.21 11.98 11.58
CA GLU A 83 -9.11 12.98 12.17
C GLU A 83 -10.28 12.27 12.85
N ASN A 84 -10.60 12.66 14.09
CA ASN A 84 -11.74 12.12 14.85
C ASN A 84 -11.82 10.58 14.84
N GLY A 85 -10.68 9.91 14.87
CA GLY A 85 -10.60 8.44 14.82
C GLY A 85 -10.64 7.83 13.41
N HIS A 86 -10.95 8.59 12.37
CA HIS A 86 -11.00 8.15 10.97
C HIS A 86 -9.68 8.41 10.23
N PHE A 87 -9.43 7.63 9.17
CA PHE A 87 -8.25 7.77 8.32
C PHE A 87 -8.62 8.38 6.97
N LEU A 88 -7.96 9.46 6.59
CA LEU A 88 -8.02 10.03 5.25
C LEU A 88 -6.96 9.35 4.38
N GLY A 89 -7.37 8.40 3.55
CA GLY A 89 -6.50 7.69 2.60
C GLY A 89 -6.62 8.20 1.17
N ILE A 90 -5.87 7.58 0.25
CA ILE A 90 -6.06 7.79 -1.19
C ILE A 90 -7.40 7.22 -1.66
N CYS A 91 -7.87 7.59 -2.85
CA CYS A 91 -9.06 6.98 -3.46
C CYS A 91 -8.91 5.45 -3.50
N GLY A 92 -9.99 4.72 -3.22
CA GLY A 92 -10.00 3.24 -3.11
C GLY A 92 -9.57 2.70 -1.73
N SER A 93 -9.16 3.54 -0.79
CA SER A 93 -8.77 3.10 0.56
C SER A 93 -9.89 2.38 1.31
N LEU A 94 -11.12 2.88 1.23
CA LEU A 94 -12.27 2.22 1.85
C LEU A 94 -12.48 0.81 1.27
N TYR A 95 -12.34 0.65 -0.05
CA TYR A 95 -12.46 -0.64 -0.73
C TYR A 95 -11.46 -1.66 -0.20
N VAL A 96 -10.18 -1.27 -0.07
CA VAL A 96 -9.14 -2.14 0.48
C VAL A 96 -9.40 -2.51 1.93
N CYS A 97 -9.81 -1.55 2.76
CA CYS A 97 -10.17 -1.80 4.15
C CYS A 97 -11.36 -2.77 4.27
N LEU A 98 -12.40 -2.62 3.44
CA LEU A 98 -13.56 -3.52 3.45
C LEU A 98 -13.18 -4.95 3.04
N LEU A 99 -12.37 -5.11 1.99
CA LEU A 99 -11.88 -6.42 1.56
C LEU A 99 -11.05 -7.11 2.64
N PHE A 100 -10.28 -6.33 3.40
CA PHE A 100 -9.46 -6.84 4.49
C PHE A 100 -10.27 -7.18 5.74
N LEU A 101 -11.21 -6.33 6.15
CA LEU A 101 -12.07 -6.55 7.31
C LEU A 101 -12.94 -7.81 7.16
N GLY A 102 -13.34 -8.14 5.93
CA GLY A 102 -13.99 -9.43 5.64
C GLY A 102 -13.13 -10.67 5.97
N ARG A 103 -11.85 -10.51 6.35
CA ARG A 103 -10.87 -11.59 6.62
C ARG A 103 -9.84 -11.30 7.75
N ALA A 104 -10.12 -10.34 8.63
CA ALA A 104 -9.38 -9.92 9.85
C ALA A 104 -7.95 -10.46 10.12
N VAL A 105 -6.92 -9.59 10.04
CA VAL A 105 -5.80 -9.44 11.02
C VAL A 105 -5.19 -8.04 10.89
N ALA A 106 -5.53 -7.07 11.75
CA ALA A 106 -4.93 -5.72 11.71
C ALA A 106 -3.44 -5.71 12.13
N SER A 107 -2.59 -4.93 11.45
CA SER A 107 -1.27 -4.52 11.94
C SER A 107 -1.08 -2.98 11.81
N GLU A 108 -0.74 -2.33 12.93
CA GLU A 108 -0.41 -0.91 13.13
C GLU A 108 0.85 -0.45 12.34
N ARG A 109 1.27 0.83 12.11
CA ARG A 109 0.80 2.25 12.16
C ARG A 109 2.04 3.13 11.85
N PHE A 110 2.01 4.20 11.01
CA PHE A 110 3.06 5.28 11.00
C PHE A 110 2.59 6.68 10.51
N THR A 111 3.41 7.72 10.81
CA THR A 111 3.07 9.12 11.18
C THR A 111 3.16 10.23 10.10
N LEU A 112 2.45 11.34 10.38
CA LEU A 112 2.21 12.56 9.57
C LEU A 112 3.43 13.37 9.06
N TRP A 113 4.64 13.17 9.56
CA TRP A 113 5.77 14.10 9.29
C TRP A 113 6.37 14.03 7.88
N ASP A 114 6.10 12.95 7.16
CA ASP A 114 6.78 12.69 5.90
C ASP A 114 6.04 13.24 4.67
N LEU A 115 4.79 13.67 4.86
CA LEU A 115 3.90 14.11 3.78
C LEU A 115 4.23 15.53 3.28
N TRP A 116 4.86 16.36 4.11
CA TRP A 116 5.24 17.73 3.74
C TRP A 116 6.28 17.77 2.61
N LYS A 117 7.10 16.71 2.46
CA LYS A 117 8.15 16.67 1.43
C LYS A 117 7.63 16.39 0.02
N TYR A 118 6.37 15.95 -0.13
CA TYR A 118 5.84 15.43 -1.41
C TYR A 118 4.61 16.18 -1.92
N LEU A 119 4.17 17.23 -1.24
CA LEU A 119 3.14 18.13 -1.76
C LEU A 119 3.80 19.16 -2.69
N PRO A 120 3.20 19.47 -3.87
CA PRO A 120 3.62 20.63 -4.64
C PRO A 120 3.51 21.86 -3.75
N LYS A 121 4.63 22.58 -3.57
CA LYS A 121 4.63 23.89 -2.93
C LYS A 121 3.87 24.82 -3.86
N ASN A 122 2.58 25.04 -3.60
CA ASN A 122 1.85 26.13 -4.23
C ASN A 122 2.53 27.43 -3.78
N LYS A 123 3.28 28.04 -4.69
CA LYS A 123 3.69 29.44 -4.57
C LYS A 123 2.44 30.27 -4.86
N GLY A 124 1.76 30.67 -3.79
CA GLY A 124 1.02 31.93 -3.78
C GLY A 124 2.01 33.08 -3.62
#